data_AF-A0A4S5B6H2-F1
#
_entry.id   AF-A0A4S5B6H2-F1
#
_cell.length_a   1.000
_cell.length_b   1.000
_cell.length_c   1.000
_cell.angle_alpha   90.00
_cell.angle_beta   90.00
_cell.angle_gamma   90.00
#
_symmetry.space_group_name_H-M   'P 1'
#
loop_
_entity.id
_entity.type
_entity.pdbx_description
1 polymer ?
#
loop_
_entity_poly.entity_id
_entity_poly.type
_entity_poly.pdbx_seq_one_letter_code
_entity_poly.pdbx_strand_id
1 'polypeptide(L)'
;DEEGMNFTQAAHAVGVSKRTGKAWRNGRTRATGRNEKPLVDRYRSTMDKPKPLHPRHLSQEERIQIADRLRLGDSIRAIARLPGRDPGTVGREVERNRNPGSGGY
;
A
#
# COMPACT_ATOMS: atom_id res chain seq x y z
N ASP A 1 0.87 -0.60 -32.25
CA ASP A 1 -0.11 -1.57 -31.72
C ASP A 1 0.34 -2.06 -30.36
N GLU A 2 -0.30 -1.56 -29.29
CA GLU A 2 -0.02 -2.00 -27.93
C GLU A 2 -0.87 -3.24 -27.66
N GLU A 3 -0.41 -4.42 -28.09
CA GLU A 3 -1.06 -5.68 -27.75
C GLU A 3 -1.02 -5.86 -26.23
N GLY A 4 -2.13 -5.54 -25.57
CA GLY A 4 -2.27 -5.69 -24.13
C GLY A 4 -1.90 -7.11 -23.68
N MET A 5 -1.19 -7.21 -22.55
CA MET A 5 -0.73 -8.49 -22.00
C MET A 5 -1.90 -9.45 -21.81
N ASN A 6 -1.83 -10.63 -22.42
CA ASN A 6 -2.90 -11.61 -22.28
C ASN A 6 -2.97 -12.10 -20.82
N PHE A 7 -4.13 -12.59 -20.40
CA PHE A 7 -4.37 -12.94 -19.01
C PHE A 7 -3.38 -13.94 -18.41
N THR A 8 -2.93 -14.89 -19.24
CA THR A 8 -2.00 -15.92 -18.82
C THR A 8 -0.63 -15.29 -18.55
N GLN A 9 -0.16 -14.44 -19.46
CA GLN A 9 1.08 -13.67 -19.30
C GLN A 9 1.03 -12.79 -18.05
N ALA A 10 -0.08 -12.10 -17.80
CA ALA A 10 -0.26 -11.27 -16.61
C ALA A 10 -0.22 -12.08 -15.31
N ALA A 11 -0.84 -13.27 -15.29
CA ALA A 11 -0.80 -14.16 -14.13
C ALA A 11 0.63 -14.66 -13.86
N HIS A 12 1.36 -15.06 -14.91
CA HIS A 12 2.76 -15.50 -14.78
C HIS A 12 3.69 -14.37 -14.34
N ALA A 13 3.49 -13.13 -14.83
CA ALA A 13 4.29 -11.98 -14.44
C ALA A 13 4.23 -11.68 -12.93
N VAL A 14 3.10 -11.98 -12.28
CA VAL A 14 2.93 -11.83 -10.82
C VAL A 14 3.14 -13.14 -10.05
N GLY A 15 3.70 -14.17 -10.70
CA GLY A 15 4.11 -15.43 -10.06
C GLY A 15 2.96 -16.39 -9.73
N VAL A 16 1.80 -16.29 -10.38
CA VAL A 16 0.64 -17.15 -10.10
C VAL A 16 0.15 -17.95 -11.31
N SER A 17 -0.50 -19.08 -11.04
CA SER A 17 -1.13 -19.87 -12.10
C SER A 17 -2.28 -19.10 -12.77
N LYS A 18 -2.55 -19.41 -14.04
CA LYS A 18 -3.74 -18.91 -14.75
C LYS A 18 -5.05 -19.12 -13.96
N ARG A 19 -5.19 -20.25 -13.27
CA ARG A 19 -6.37 -20.56 -12.43
C ARG A 19 -6.45 -19.64 -11.22
N THR A 20 -5.33 -19.40 -10.55
CA THR A 20 -5.21 -18.47 -9.42
C THR A 20 -5.55 -17.05 -9.84
N GLY A 21 -4.98 -16.59 -10.96
CA GLY A 21 -5.30 -15.29 -11.53
C GLY A 21 -6.80 -15.16 -11.78
N LYS A 22 -7.45 -16.15 -12.42
CA LYS A 22 -8.90 -16.09 -12.72
C LYS A 22 -9.74 -15.98 -11.45
N ALA A 23 -9.38 -16.73 -10.42
CA ALA A 23 -10.06 -16.65 -9.12
C ALA A 23 -9.89 -15.28 -8.45
N TRP A 24 -8.73 -14.65 -8.60
CA TRP A 24 -8.52 -13.27 -8.11
C TRP A 24 -9.42 -12.28 -8.84
N ARG A 25 -9.52 -12.40 -10.17
CA ARG A 25 -10.28 -11.49 -11.02
C ARG A 25 -11.80 -11.63 -10.90
N ASN A 26 -12.31 -12.85 -10.89
CA ASN A 26 -13.74 -13.14 -11.02
C ASN A 26 -14.36 -13.63 -9.70
N GLY A 27 -13.54 -13.83 -8.67
CA GLY A 27 -13.97 -14.49 -7.45
C GLY A 27 -13.97 -16.01 -7.61
N ARG A 28 -14.41 -16.70 -6.56
CA ARG A 28 -14.49 -18.17 -6.52
C ARG A 28 -15.89 -18.60 -6.14
N THR A 29 -16.52 -19.37 -7.01
CA THR A 29 -17.74 -20.11 -6.67
C THR A 29 -17.36 -21.35 -5.89
N ARG A 30 -17.79 -21.44 -4.62
CA ARG A 30 -17.69 -22.68 -3.83
C ARG A 30 -18.92 -23.54 -4.08
N ALA A 31 -18.76 -24.86 -4.04
CA ALA A 31 -19.87 -25.82 -4.15
C ALA A 31 -20.95 -25.63 -3.06
N THR A 32 -20.61 -24.97 -1.95
CA THR A 32 -21.52 -24.63 -0.84
C THR A 32 -22.45 -23.45 -1.13
N GLY A 33 -22.49 -22.93 -2.35
CA GLY A 33 -23.34 -21.78 -2.74
C GLY A 33 -22.82 -20.41 -2.28
N ARG A 34 -21.76 -20.36 -1.47
CA ARG A 34 -21.11 -19.11 -1.05
C ARG A 34 -20.08 -18.69 -2.11
N ASN A 35 -20.44 -17.69 -2.93
CA ASN A 35 -19.49 -17.07 -3.85
C ASN A 35 -18.55 -16.14 -3.08
N GLU A 36 -17.24 -16.42 -3.14
CA GLU A 36 -16.24 -15.43 -2.77
C GLU A 36 -16.22 -14.37 -3.87
N LYS A 37 -16.58 -13.12 -3.53
CA LYS A 37 -16.46 -11.99 -4.45
C LYS A 37 -15.03 -11.86 -4.98
N PRO A 38 -14.83 -11.31 -6.19
CA PRO A 38 -13.51 -10.98 -6.70
C PRO A 38 -12.63 -10.31 -5.64
N LEU A 39 -11.36 -10.71 -5.53
CA LEU A 39 -10.41 -9.97 -4.69
C LEU A 39 -10.22 -8.55 -5.24
N VAL A 40 -10.38 -8.35 -6.55
CA VAL A 40 -10.37 -7.03 -7.19
C VAL A 40 -11.49 -6.12 -6.70
N ASP A 41 -12.67 -6.65 -6.35
CA ASP A 41 -13.75 -5.82 -5.79
C ASP A 41 -13.36 -5.22 -4.43
N ARG A 42 -12.47 -5.91 -3.69
CA ARG A 42 -11.90 -5.40 -2.44
C ARG A 42 -10.84 -4.31 -2.69
N TYR A 43 -10.29 -4.25 -3.90
CA TYR A 43 -9.26 -3.30 -4.35
C TYR A 43 -9.77 -2.37 -5.46
N ARG A 44 -11.09 -2.17 -5.55
CA ARG A 44 -11.68 -1.29 -6.57
C ARG A 44 -11.17 0.13 -6.35
N SER A 45 -10.73 0.79 -7.43
CA SER A 45 -10.13 2.14 -7.42
C SER A 45 -11.03 3.25 -6.87
N THR A 46 -12.28 2.93 -6.54
CA THR A 46 -13.12 3.76 -5.66
C THR A 46 -12.81 3.41 -4.20
N MET A 47 -11.55 3.45 -3.78
CA MET A 47 -11.28 3.37 -2.35
C MET A 47 -11.96 4.57 -1.71
N ASP A 48 -12.91 4.31 -0.81
CA ASP A 48 -13.34 5.34 0.12
C ASP A 48 -12.08 5.93 0.76
N LYS A 49 -12.03 7.26 0.88
CA LYS A 49 -10.92 7.91 1.57
C LYS A 49 -10.72 7.19 2.90
N PRO A 50 -9.51 6.70 3.20
CA PRO A 50 -9.28 5.96 4.44
C PRO A 50 -9.80 6.80 5.60
N LYS A 51 -10.59 6.17 6.46
CA LYS A 51 -11.16 6.85 7.63
C LYS A 51 -10.03 7.54 8.38
N PRO A 52 -10.24 8.78 8.88
CA PRO A 52 -9.23 9.47 9.66
C PRO A 52 -8.74 8.55 10.77
N LEU A 53 -7.43 8.29 10.78
CA LEU A 53 -6.80 7.51 11.84
C LEU A 53 -6.95 8.27 13.17
N HIS A 54 -7.05 7.54 14.28
CA HIS A 54 -7.07 8.17 15.60
C HIS A 54 -5.87 9.10 15.75
N PRO A 55 -6.00 10.31 16.34
CA PRO A 55 -4.93 11.31 16.42
C PRO A 55 -3.59 10.85 17.02
N ARG A 56 -3.59 9.70 17.71
CA ARG A 56 -2.36 9.07 18.25
C ARG A 56 -1.46 8.49 17.16
N HIS A 57 -2.00 8.20 15.99
CA HIS A 57 -1.30 7.62 14.86
C HIS A 57 -1.00 8.70 13.82
N LEU A 58 0.07 8.48 13.06
CA LEU A 58 0.38 9.32 11.91
C LEU A 58 -0.67 9.09 10.82
N SER A 59 -1.25 10.18 10.34
CA SER A 59 -2.10 10.21 9.17
C SER A 59 -1.30 9.92 7.90
N GLN A 60 -2.00 9.60 6.82
CA GLN A 60 -1.37 9.42 5.52
C GLN A 60 -0.62 10.67 5.05
N GLU A 61 -1.20 11.85 5.25
CA GLU A 61 -0.59 13.14 4.90
C GLU A 61 0.73 13.36 5.65
N GLU A 62 0.75 13.09 6.96
CA GLU A 62 1.97 13.18 7.76
C GLU A 62 3.04 12.20 7.27
N ARG A 63 2.67 10.99 6.86
CA ARG A 63 3.61 9.99 6.32
C ARG A 63 4.20 10.43 4.98
N ILE A 64 3.40 11.04 4.11
CA ILE A 64 3.86 11.63 2.84
C ILE A 64 4.84 12.77 3.12
N GLN A 65 4.47 13.68 4.03
CA GLN A 65 5.33 14.80 4.42
C GLN A 65 6.67 14.34 5.02
N ILE A 66 6.68 13.29 5.86
CA ILE A 66 7.92 12.69 6.39
C ILE A 66 8.81 12.21 5.23
N ALA A 67 8.25 11.50 4.25
CA ALA A 67 9.00 10.98 3.12
C ALA A 67 9.64 12.08 2.28
N ASP A 68 8.87 13.12 1.93
CA ASP A 68 9.37 14.23 1.12
C ASP A 68 10.48 15.01 1.84
N ARG A 69 10.33 15.23 3.14
CA ARG A 69 11.31 15.96 3.95
C ARG A 69 12.59 15.16 4.17
N LEU A 70 12.50 13.84 4.34
CA LEU A 70 13.68 12.97 4.38
C LEU A 70 14.45 13.00 3.05
N ARG A 71 13.75 13.03 1.91
CA ARG A 71 14.39 13.17 0.59
C ARG A 71 15.12 14.50 0.44
N LEU A 72 14.63 15.56 1.09
CA LEU A 72 15.29 16.86 1.16
C LEU A 72 16.44 16.93 2.19
N GLY A 73 16.66 15.87 2.98
CA GLY A 73 17.73 15.79 3.97
C GLY A 73 17.38 16.39 5.33
N ASP A 74 16.11 16.71 5.59
CA ASP A 74 15.70 17.26 6.89
C ASP A 74 15.90 16.22 8.02
N SER A 75 16.40 16.68 9.16
CA SER A 75 16.55 15.82 10.34
C SER A 75 15.20 15.39 10.92
N ILE A 76 15.13 14.23 11.56
CA ILE A 76 13.91 13.73 12.25
C ILE A 76 13.27 14.79 13.17
N ARG A 77 14.09 15.56 13.90
CA ARG A 77 13.60 16.64 14.78
C ARG A 77 13.07 17.85 14.03
N ALA A 78 13.60 18.15 12.84
CA ALA A 78 13.05 19.21 11.98
C ALA A 78 11.70 18.76 11.40
N ILE A 79 11.63 17.53 10.90
CA ILE A 79 10.41 16.94 10.34
C ILE A 79 9.31 16.91 11.39
N ALA A 80 9.60 16.45 12.61
CA ALA A 80 8.59 16.32 13.67
C ALA A 80 8.00 17.66 14.13
N ARG A 81 8.77 18.76 14.04
CA ARG A 81 8.29 20.10 14.41
C ARG A 81 7.20 20.62 13.46
N LEU A 82 7.22 20.23 12.18
CA LEU A 82 6.25 20.71 11.18
C LEU A 82 4.80 20.30 11.50
N PRO A 83 4.49 19.02 11.76
CA PRO A 83 3.15 18.58 12.20
C PRO A 83 2.97 18.65 13.72
N GLY A 84 3.94 19.17 14.49
CA GLY A 84 3.87 19.21 15.95
C GLY A 84 3.88 17.84 16.62
N ARG A 85 4.65 16.89 16.08
CA ARG A 85 4.78 15.53 16.60
C ARG A 85 6.03 15.34 17.45
N ASP A 86 5.99 14.30 18.28
CA ASP A 86 7.16 13.84 19.01
C ASP A 86 8.22 13.27 18.02
N PRO A 87 9.50 13.68 18.10
CA PRO A 87 10.56 13.15 17.25
C PRO A 87 10.71 11.62 17.32
N GLY A 88 10.43 11.01 18.47
CA GLY A 88 10.46 9.56 18.63
C GLY A 88 9.35 8.86 17.84
N THR A 89 8.21 9.51 17.63
CA THR A 89 7.12 9.00 16.78
C THR A 89 7.54 8.96 15.31
N VAL A 90 8.16 10.03 14.83
CA VAL A 90 8.70 10.10 13.45
C VAL A 90 9.86 9.12 13.28
N GLY A 91 10.80 9.06 14.23
CA GLY A 91 11.93 8.14 14.16
C GLY A 91 11.52 6.67 14.10
N ARG A 92 10.60 6.24 14.98
CA ARG A 92 10.06 4.87 14.99
C ARG A 92 9.32 4.53 13.70
N GLU A 93 8.65 5.50 13.09
CA GLU A 93 7.98 5.30 11.81
C GLU A 93 8.99 5.06 10.68
N VAL A 94 10.01 5.91 10.60
CA VAL A 94 11.08 5.82 9.59
C VAL A 94 11.84 4.52 9.70
N GLU A 95 12.24 4.15 10.92
CA GLU A 95 12.95 2.91 11.18
C GLU A 95 12.13 1.68 10.79
N ARG A 96 10.84 1.64 11.17
CA ARG A 96 9.96 0.49 10.90
C ARG A 96 9.71 0.26 9.42
N ASN A 97 9.58 1.33 8.63
CA ASN A 97 9.17 1.23 7.22
C ASN A 97 10.33 1.43 6.24
N ARG A 98 11.58 1.49 6.73
CA ARG A 98 12.75 1.52 5.86
C ARG A 98 12.82 0.25 5.01
N ASN A 99 12.99 0.43 3.72
CA ASN A 99 13.19 -0.67 2.79
C ASN A 99 14.55 -1.33 3.08
N PRO A 100 14.61 -2.64 3.39
CA PRO A 100 15.85 -3.32 3.72
C PRO A 100 16.85 -3.40 2.55
N GLY A 101 16.38 -3.30 1.31
CA GLY A 101 17.23 -3.33 0.12
C GLY A 101 17.77 -1.97 -0.30
N SER A 102 16.98 -0.90 -0.17
CA SER A 102 17.38 0.44 -0.60
C SER A 102 17.73 1.40 0.53
N GLY A 103 17.40 1.07 1.78
CA GLY A 103 17.56 1.96 2.95
C GLY A 103 16.63 3.18 2.94
N GLY A 104 15.83 3.35 1.88
CA GLY A 104 14.88 4.43 1.71
C GLY A 104 13.63 4.22 2.56
N TYR A 105 13.08 5.33 3.04
CA TYR A 105 11.74 5.41 3.60
C TYR A 105 10.78 5.92 2.51
#